data_AF-A0A1X9M8H0-F1
#
_entry.id   AF-A0A1X9M8H0-F1
#
_cell.length_a   1.000
_cell.length_b   1.000
_cell.length_c   1.000
_cell.angle_alpha   90.00
_cell.angle_beta   90.00
_cell.angle_gamma   90.00
#
_symmetry.space_group_name_H-M   'P 1'
#
loop_
_entity.id
_entity.type
_entity.pdbx_description
1 polymer ?
#
loop_
_entity_poly.entity_id
_entity_poly.type
_entity_poly.pdbx_seq_one_letter_code
_entity_poly.pdbx_strand_id
1 'polypeptide(L)'
;MSNIRDIVRRHIESETIKELKTKGIPDPNISSVLEVLRKEGHIDKKVNGVLDAFRDEIEKESPRKRKQRWNKGFYAILNLALTILIAVAVNNEVWIFVWGLAAINVIVHLYFTIFTE
;
A
#
# COMPACT_ATOMS: atom_id res chain seq x y z
N MET A 1 24.96 -7.30 15.84
CA MET A 1 24.03 -6.76 14.82
C MET A 1 23.01 -5.89 15.56
N SER A 2 23.08 -4.57 15.40
CA SER A 2 22.16 -3.65 16.06
C SER A 2 20.77 -3.79 15.45
N ASN A 3 19.79 -4.23 16.23
CA ASN A 3 18.42 -4.41 15.76
C ASN A 3 17.84 -3.03 15.42
N ILE A 4 17.37 -2.83 14.18
CA ILE A 4 16.82 -1.53 13.71
C ILE A 4 15.68 -1.08 14.64
N ARG A 5 14.92 -2.04 15.19
CA ARG A 5 13.90 -1.81 16.20
C ARG A 5 14.44 -1.12 17.46
N ASP A 6 15.63 -1.48 17.93
CA ASP A 6 16.25 -0.88 19.11
C ASP A 6 16.72 0.55 18.85
N ILE A 7 17.17 0.84 17.62
CA ILE A 7 17.54 2.20 17.20
C ILE A 7 16.30 3.10 17.19
N VAL A 8 15.22 2.64 16.56
CA VAL A 8 13.94 3.37 16.49
C VAL A 8 13.34 3.56 17.89
N ARG A 9 13.43 2.53 18.75
CA ARG A 9 13.00 2.61 20.15
C ARG A 9 13.74 3.69 20.92
N ARG A 10 15.07 3.70 20.87
CA ARG A 10 15.89 4.73 21.55
C ARG A 10 15.58 6.13 21.03
N HIS A 11 15.32 6.27 19.73
CA HIS A 11 14.97 7.55 19.13
C HIS A 11 13.63 8.07 19.66
N ILE A 12 12.59 7.23 19.68
CA ILE A 12 11.25 7.58 20.18
C ILE A 12 11.27 7.85 21.69
N GLU A 13 12.03 7.07 22.46
CA GLU A 13 12.26 7.35 23.89
C GLU A 13 12.91 8.73 24.08
N SER A 14 13.91 9.09 23.25
CA SER A 14 14.55 10.41 23.32
C SER A 14 13.61 11.57 22.95
N GLU A 15 12.75 11.40 21.95
CA GLU A 15 11.77 12.42 21.55
C GLU A 15 10.69 12.59 22.61
N THR A 16 10.22 11.48 23.19
CA THR A 16 9.23 11.51 24.28
C THR A 16 9.79 12.22 25.50
N ILE A 17 11.06 11.98 25.87
CA ILE A 17 11.73 12.71 26.95
C ILE A 17 11.80 14.21 26.65
N LYS A 18 12.13 14.60 25.40
CA LYS A 18 12.14 16.01 24.99
C LYS A 18 10.76 16.63 25.11
N GLU A 19 9.72 15.98 24.59
CA GLU A 19 8.33 16.46 24.70
C GLU A 19 7.88 16.66 26.16
N LEU A 20 8.24 15.73 27.06
CA LEU A 20 7.90 15.81 28.47
C LEU A 20 8.62 16.98 29.18
N LYS A 21 9.89 17.25 28.82
CA LYS A 21 10.62 18.43 29.29
C LYS A 21 9.99 19.73 28.77
N THR A 22 9.58 19.78 27.50
CA THR A 22 8.93 20.97 26.92
C THR A 22 7.55 21.24 27.54
N LYS A 23 6.86 20.20 28.02
CA LYS A 23 5.59 20.32 28.76
C LYS A 23 5.75 20.76 30.23
N GLY A 24 6.97 21.03 30.69
CA GLY A 24 7.25 21.53 32.04
C GLY A 24 7.16 20.46 33.13
N ILE A 25 7.26 19.18 32.79
CA ILE A 25 7.29 18.10 33.78
C ILE A 25 8.66 18.08 34.46
N PRO A 26 8.73 18.09 35.81
CA PRO A 26 10.01 18.02 36.52
C PRO A 26 10.77 16.73 36.20
N ASP A 27 12.08 16.83 35.97
CA ASP A 27 12.98 15.71 35.69
C ASP A 27 12.78 14.44 36.57
N PRO A 28 12.51 14.51 37.89
CA PRO A 28 12.28 13.30 38.70
C PRO A 28 11.00 12.52 38.32
N ASN A 29 10.03 13.16 37.66
CA ASN A 29 8.79 12.52 37.20
C ASN A 29 8.85 12.07 35.73
N ILE A 30 9.88 12.47 34.98
CA ILE A 30 10.01 12.10 33.57
C ILE A 30 10.31 10.60 33.43
N SER A 31 11.14 10.04 34.32
CA SER A 31 11.47 8.61 34.27
C SER A 31 10.26 7.74 34.60
N SER A 32 9.44 8.13 35.57
CA SER A 32 8.23 7.39 35.96
C SER A 32 7.16 7.44 34.87
N VAL A 33 6.95 8.61 34.25
CA VAL A 33 6.02 8.76 33.12
C VAL A 33 6.50 7.99 31.88
N LEU A 34 7.80 7.98 31.60
CA LEU A 34 8.38 7.21 30.50
C LEU A 34 8.22 5.70 30.74
N GLU A 35 8.39 5.24 31.98
CA GLU A 35 8.23 3.83 32.34
C GLU A 35 6.76 3.39 32.23
N VAL A 36 5.81 4.26 32.59
CA VAL A 36 4.36 4.03 32.37
C VAL A 36 4.05 3.94 30.88
N LEU A 37 4.53 4.89 30.06
CA LEU A 37 4.34 4.86 28.60
C LEU A 37 4.97 3.63 27.93
N ARG A 38 6.05 3.11 28.52
CA ARG A 38 6.69 1.86 28.09
C ARG A 38 5.86 0.63 28.49
N LYS A 39 5.34 0.58 29.74
CA LYS A 39 4.51 -0.52 30.25
C LYS A 39 3.14 -0.59 29.56
N GLU A 40 2.55 0.56 29.24
CA GLU A 40 1.29 0.66 28.48
C GLU A 40 1.48 0.37 26.98
N GLY A 41 2.72 0.17 26.51
CA GLY A 41 3.01 -0.20 25.13
C GLY A 41 2.89 0.95 24.12
N HIS A 42 2.73 2.20 24.57
CA HIS A 42 2.63 3.37 23.69
C HIS A 42 3.91 3.60 22.88
N ILE A 43 5.08 3.36 23.49
CA ILE A 43 6.37 3.45 22.81
C ILE A 43 6.49 2.36 21.75
N ASP A 44 6.17 1.12 22.09
CA ASP A 44 6.26 -0.01 21.16
C ASP A 44 5.25 0.13 20.01
N LYS A 45 4.07 0.72 20.25
CA LYS A 45 3.10 1.07 19.20
C LYS A 45 3.64 2.13 18.24
N LYS A 46 4.29 3.19 18.73
CA LYS A 46 4.95 4.19 17.87
C LYS A 46 6.12 3.58 17.09
N VAL A 47 6.93 2.73 17.72
CA VAL A 47 8.04 2.00 17.06
C VAL A 47 7.51 1.14 15.92
N ASN A 48 6.44 0.36 16.16
CA ASN A 48 5.83 -0.47 15.13
C ASN A 48 5.24 0.39 14.01
N GLY A 49 4.57 1.51 14.30
CA GLY A 49 4.05 2.41 13.28
C GLY A 49 5.14 3.01 12.37
N VAL A 50 6.30 3.35 12.93
CA VAL A 50 7.45 3.84 12.16
C VAL A 50 8.06 2.70 11.31
N LEU A 51 8.22 1.51 11.87
CA LEU A 51 8.71 0.35 11.13
C LEU A 51 7.76 -0.10 10.02
N ASP A 52 6.45 -0.04 10.27
CA ASP A 52 5.41 -0.33 9.29
C ASP A 52 5.42 0.72 8.17
N ALA A 53 5.60 2.01 8.48
CA ALA A 53 5.76 3.04 7.47
C ALA A 53 7.02 2.84 6.62
N PHE A 54 8.16 2.45 7.22
CA PHE A 54 9.37 2.10 6.48
C PHE A 54 9.18 0.87 5.61
N ARG A 55 8.51 -0.16 6.13
CA ARG A 55 8.15 -1.35 5.37
C ARG A 55 7.23 -1.00 4.22
N ASP A 56 6.22 -0.17 4.45
CA ASP A 56 5.28 0.29 3.44
C ASP A 56 5.97 1.12 2.37
N GLU A 57 6.90 2.01 2.72
CA GLU A 57 7.68 2.79 1.73
C GLU A 57 8.55 1.86 0.87
N ILE A 58 9.21 0.88 1.47
CA ILE A 58 9.97 -0.16 0.75
C ILE A 58 9.03 -1.01 -0.13
N GLU A 59 7.82 -1.30 0.34
CA GLU A 59 6.86 -2.16 -0.34
C GLU A 59 6.03 -1.41 -1.41
N LYS A 60 5.94 -0.08 -1.32
CA LYS A 60 5.31 0.85 -2.29
C LYS A 60 6.09 0.90 -3.60
N GLU A 61 7.41 0.69 -3.56
CA GLU A 61 8.25 0.44 -4.73
C GLU A 61 8.42 -1.05 -5.06
N SER A 62 7.73 -1.96 -4.38
CA SER A 62 7.92 -3.39 -4.66
C SER A 62 7.55 -3.69 -6.13
N PRO A 63 8.34 -4.54 -6.80
CA PRO A 63 8.10 -4.90 -8.20
C PRO A 63 6.71 -5.52 -8.41
N ARG A 64 6.09 -6.10 -7.37
CA ARG A 64 4.73 -6.66 -7.39
C ARG A 64 3.66 -5.58 -7.52
N LYS A 65 3.69 -4.53 -6.69
CA LYS A 65 2.71 -3.41 -6.76
C LYS A 65 2.89 -2.61 -8.05
N ARG A 66 4.13 -2.45 -8.53
CA ARG A 66 4.42 -1.83 -9.84
C ARG A 66 3.82 -2.68 -10.96
N LYS A 67 4.07 -3.99 -11.00
CA LYS A 67 3.49 -4.91 -12.00
C LYS A 67 1.96 -4.90 -12.00
N GLN A 68 1.32 -4.86 -10.83
CA GLN A 68 -0.14 -4.74 -10.73
C GLN A 68 -0.67 -3.45 -11.35
N ARG A 69 -0.04 -2.30 -11.11
CA ARG A 69 -0.45 -1.02 -11.73
C ARG A 69 -0.33 -1.05 -13.25
N TRP A 70 0.78 -1.61 -13.76
CA TRP A 70 0.99 -1.76 -15.21
C TRP A 70 -0.04 -2.70 -15.84
N ASN A 71 -0.34 -3.83 -15.19
CA ASN A 71 -1.36 -4.76 -15.66
C ASN A 71 -2.77 -4.13 -15.67
N LYS A 72 -3.14 -3.35 -14.65
CA LYS A 72 -4.41 -2.60 -14.62
C LYS A 72 -4.50 -1.57 -15.73
N GLY A 73 -3.41 -0.84 -15.99
CA GLY A 73 -3.34 0.12 -17.10
C GLY A 73 -3.47 -0.56 -18.46
N PHE A 74 -2.76 -1.67 -18.66
CA PHE A 74 -2.85 -2.47 -19.89
C PHE A 74 -4.26 -3.02 -20.12
N TYR A 75 -4.90 -3.54 -19.07
CA TYR A 75 -6.29 -3.99 -19.13
C TYR A 75 -7.25 -2.88 -19.56
N ALA A 76 -7.11 -1.68 -18.98
CA ALA A 76 -7.96 -0.55 -19.34
C ALA A 76 -7.80 -0.15 -20.82
N ILE A 77 -6.57 -0.12 -21.33
CA ILE A 77 -6.29 0.19 -22.75
C ILE A 77 -6.88 -0.89 -23.65
N LEU A 78 -6.67 -2.16 -23.31
CA LEU A 78 -7.16 -3.30 -24.08
C LEU A 78 -8.69 -3.32 -24.14
N ASN A 79 -9.36 -3.06 -23.02
CA ASN A 79 -10.82 -3.00 -22.94
C ASN A 79 -11.38 -1.83 -23.76
N LEU A 80 -10.72 -0.67 -23.72
CA LEU A 80 -11.11 0.49 -24.51
C LEU A 80 -11.01 0.20 -26.02
N ALA A 81 -9.92 -0.43 -26.46
CA ALA A 81 -9.75 -0.85 -27.86
C ALA A 81 -10.81 -1.89 -28.29
N LEU A 82 -11.06 -2.91 -27.46
CA LEU A 82 -12.08 -3.94 -27.72
C LEU A 82 -13.48 -3.32 -27.84
N THR A 83 -13.83 -2.39 -26.96
CA THR A 83 -15.13 -1.70 -26.99
C THR A 83 -15.31 -0.91 -28.28
N ILE A 84 -14.28 -0.20 -28.74
CA ILE A 84 -14.31 0.53 -30.02
C ILE A 84 -14.49 -0.44 -31.19
N LEU A 85 -13.75 -1.55 -31.23
CA LEU A 85 -13.86 -2.55 -32.29
C LEU A 85 -15.25 -3.19 -32.33
N ILE A 86 -15.84 -3.46 -31.17
CA ILE A 86 -17.21 -3.96 -31.07
C ILE A 86 -18.18 -2.91 -31.64
N ALA A 87 -18.05 -1.64 -31.27
CA ALA A 87 -18.90 -0.58 -31.79
C ALA A 87 -18.81 -0.44 -33.31
N VAL A 88 -17.60 -0.50 -33.88
CA VAL A 88 -17.37 -0.47 -35.33
C VAL A 88 -17.99 -1.70 -36.02
N ALA A 89 -17.84 -2.88 -35.42
CA ALA A 89 -18.39 -4.12 -35.98
C ALA A 89 -19.92 -4.15 -35.97
N VAL A 90 -20.54 -3.63 -34.90
CA VAL A 90 -22.00 -3.43 -34.82
C VAL A 90 -22.46 -2.45 -35.89
N ASN A 91 -21.74 -1.34 -36.07
CA ASN A 91 -22.09 -0.34 -37.09
C ASN A 91 -22.00 -0.87 -38.53
N ASN A 92 -21.11 -1.83 -38.79
CA ASN A 92 -20.99 -2.50 -40.10
C ASN A 92 -21.86 -3.75 -40.22
N GLU A 93 -22.75 -4.03 -39.25
CA GLU A 93 -23.65 -5.18 -39.20
C GLU A 93 -22.95 -6.56 -39.29
N VAL A 94 -21.66 -6.62 -38.95
CA VAL A 94 -20.87 -7.87 -38.98
C VAL A 94 -21.04 -8.61 -37.66
N TRP A 95 -22.23 -9.16 -37.43
CA TRP A 95 -22.61 -9.79 -36.16
C TRP A 95 -21.70 -10.93 -35.71
N ILE A 96 -21.21 -11.76 -36.65
CA ILE A 96 -20.24 -12.83 -36.35
C ILE A 96 -18.97 -12.28 -35.70
N PHE A 97 -18.52 -11.10 -36.13
CA PHE A 97 -17.33 -10.46 -35.57
C PHE A 97 -17.62 -9.85 -34.18
N VAL A 98 -18.82 -9.33 -33.97
CA VAL A 98 -19.29 -8.86 -32.65
C VAL A 98 -19.29 -9.99 -31.63
N TRP A 99 -19.85 -11.15 -31.98
CA TRP A 99 -19.85 -12.34 -31.12
C TRP A 99 -18.42 -12.80 -30.77
N GLY A 100 -17.53 -12.81 -31.76
CA GLY A 100 -16.12 -13.14 -31.55
C GLY A 100 -15.42 -12.18 -30.59
N LEU A 101 -15.58 -10.86 -30.81
CA LEU A 101 -14.99 -9.83 -29.95
C LEU A 101 -15.58 -9.84 -28.54
N ALA A 102 -16.88 -10.10 -28.38
CA ALA A 102 -17.53 -10.24 -27.09
C ALA A 102 -16.98 -11.43 -26.30
N ALA A 103 -16.79 -12.59 -26.96
CA ALA A 103 -16.17 -13.75 -26.33
C ALA A 103 -14.72 -13.47 -25.90
N ILE A 104 -13.93 -12.80 -26.74
CA ILE A 104 -12.58 -12.36 -26.40
C ILE A 104 -12.59 -11.41 -25.20
N ASN A 105 -13.52 -10.45 -25.16
CA ASN A 105 -13.63 -9.51 -24.05
C ASN A 105 -13.90 -10.24 -22.72
N VAL A 106 -14.82 -11.22 -22.72
CA VAL A 106 -15.09 -12.05 -21.53
C VAL A 106 -13.86 -12.84 -21.08
N ILE A 107 -13.10 -13.42 -22.01
CA ILE A 107 -11.87 -14.17 -21.70
C ILE A 107 -10.82 -13.24 -21.09
N VAL A 108 -10.61 -12.06 -21.69
CA VAL A 108 -9.69 -11.04 -21.17
C VAL A 108 -10.12 -10.61 -19.77
N HIS A 109 -11.40 -10.34 -19.56
CA HIS A 109 -11.91 -9.91 -18.26
C HIS A 109 -11.72 -11.00 -17.19
N LEU A 110 -12.02 -12.27 -17.50
CA LEU A 110 -11.80 -13.41 -16.61
C LEU A 110 -10.32 -13.59 -16.26
N TYR A 111 -9.43 -13.51 -17.26
CA TYR A 111 -8.00 -13.60 -17.04
C TYR A 111 -7.50 -12.49 -16.10
N PHE A 112 -7.92 -11.25 -16.34
CA PHE A 112 -7.49 -10.14 -15.50
C PHE A 112 -8.09 -10.19 -14.09
N THR A 113 -9.33 -10.65 -13.92
CA THR A 113 -9.94 -10.85 -12.60
C THR A 113 -9.25 -11.95 -11.80
N ILE A 114 -8.93 -13.09 -12.41
CA ILE A 114 -8.36 -14.25 -11.68
C ILE A 114 -6.86 -14.10 -11.43
N PHE A 115 -6.09 -13.53 -12.36
CA PHE A 115 -4.62 -13.53 -12.29
C PHE A 115 -3.99 -12.19 -11.88
N THR A 116 -4.79 -11.14 -11.70
CA THR A 116 -4.27 -9.79 -11.42
C THR A 116 -4.72 -9.19 -10.10
N GLU A 117 -5.74 -9.77 -9.45
CA GLU A 117 -6.01 -9.56 -8.01
C GLU A 117 -4.98 -10.30 -7.15
#